data_AF-A0AAD9G5A7-F1
#
_entry.id   AF-A0AAD9G5A7-F1
#
_cell.length_a   1.000
_cell.length_b   1.000
_cell.length_c   1.000
_cell.angle_alpha   90.00
_cell.angle_beta   90.00
_cell.angle_gamma   90.00
#
_symmetry.space_group_name_H-M   'P 1'
#
loop_
_entity.id
_entity.type
_entity.pdbx_description
1 polymer ?
#
loop_
_entity_poly.entity_id
_entity_poly.type
_entity_poly.pdbx_seq_one_letter_code
_entity_poly.pdbx_strand_id
1 'polypeptide(L)'
;MVGPRVNSRRNVRTKMCWRKVGVLALLALAMAFVHAQEADEFDAVESQEPVASTPSPVMPARDFVTLAKQFIPFQNPDYFVAEASSWGCGILFLLLFFVGKAQNRNIADKWLEEAEPVLSTQFSYTGSSVENGIGLIEESRSNFKYFCTGRRFLTRFVADLELKSRHDLFSRVYRIIAPTSDYLTIDVGLHSEDVDPFILGISKKLGFNALSKLFPELLEVAKQVPVKEVPESMWVATDSTEIPKAALTHSIQASLNELEEFLEYIIITDMNKQLIIGMPRSQKHVLRVRFKLQVGSKNLDVSKALQLVFALVDGAGATIKLSPNAKHSANKRRLKIKQAAEALASAQEDAISRRQVELNEKKQKEYESLSYEEQQKVDAKNEKRATRKRFNRKASIW
;
A
#
# COMPACT_ATOMS: atom_id res chain seq x y z
N MET A 1 -49.03 70.07 8.56
CA MET A 1 -48.82 69.21 7.37
C MET A 1 -47.63 68.30 7.63
N VAL A 2 -47.88 67.05 8.03
CA VAL A 2 -46.87 65.98 8.07
C VAL A 2 -47.61 64.71 7.68
N GLY A 3 -47.29 64.16 6.50
CA GLY A 3 -47.93 62.97 5.93
C GLY A 3 -47.43 61.64 6.54
N PRO A 4 -48.13 60.52 6.28
CA PRO A 4 -47.84 59.23 6.90
C PRO A 4 -46.76 58.45 6.13
N ARG A 5 -45.86 57.77 6.86
CA ARG A 5 -44.91 56.79 6.29
C ARG A 5 -45.58 55.43 6.14
N VAL A 6 -45.63 54.97 4.90
CA VAL A 6 -46.09 53.64 4.48
C VAL A 6 -45.00 52.58 4.73
N ASN A 7 -45.48 51.42 5.16
CA ASN A 7 -44.79 50.18 5.46
C ASN A 7 -44.16 49.54 4.20
N SER A 8 -42.90 49.07 4.27
CA SER A 8 -42.34 48.17 3.25
C SER A 8 -41.51 47.06 3.92
N ARG A 9 -42.12 45.87 4.06
CA ARG A 9 -41.42 44.61 4.29
C ARG A 9 -40.85 44.13 2.95
N ARG A 10 -39.54 43.90 2.87
CA ARG A 10 -38.88 43.21 1.73
C ARG A 10 -37.85 42.18 2.22
N ASN A 11 -38.18 40.91 1.96
CA ASN A 11 -37.34 39.72 1.73
C ASN A 11 -35.89 39.65 2.26
N VAL A 12 -35.69 38.82 3.29
CA VAL A 12 -34.40 38.21 3.64
C VAL A 12 -34.59 36.70 3.89
N ARG A 13 -34.78 35.89 2.83
CA ARG A 13 -34.81 34.41 2.92
C ARG A 13 -34.42 33.72 1.60
N THR A 14 -33.28 34.04 0.98
CA THR A 14 -32.82 33.30 -0.24
C THR A 14 -31.30 33.24 -0.45
N LYS A 15 -30.46 33.34 0.59
CA LYS A 15 -28.99 33.24 0.42
C LYS A 15 -28.29 32.02 1.05
N MET A 16 -29.02 31.10 1.69
CA MET A 16 -28.39 30.05 2.51
C MET A 16 -28.51 28.61 1.96
N CYS A 17 -29.05 28.40 0.75
CA CYS A 17 -29.27 27.05 0.21
C CYS A 17 -28.24 26.61 -0.85
N TRP A 18 -27.62 27.53 -1.60
CA TRP A 18 -26.81 27.18 -2.78
C TRP A 18 -25.44 26.54 -2.44
N ARG A 19 -24.84 26.91 -1.31
CA ARG A 19 -23.56 26.34 -0.87
C ARG A 19 -23.67 24.87 -0.46
N LYS A 20 -24.80 24.45 0.11
CA LYS A 20 -25.03 23.04 0.50
C LYS A 20 -25.42 22.18 -0.69
N VAL A 21 -26.17 22.74 -1.65
CA VAL A 21 -26.53 22.06 -2.90
C VAL A 21 -25.30 21.81 -3.79
N GLY A 22 -24.37 22.77 -3.85
CA GLY A 22 -23.11 22.60 -4.60
C GLY A 22 -22.19 21.50 -4.04
N VAL A 23 -22.12 21.34 -2.71
CA VAL A 23 -21.31 20.29 -2.07
C VAL A 23 -21.93 18.90 -2.27
N LEU A 24 -23.27 18.79 -2.22
CA LEU A 24 -23.99 17.55 -2.50
C LEU A 24 -23.89 17.14 -3.99
N ALA A 25 -23.93 18.11 -4.91
CA ALA A 25 -23.74 17.84 -6.33
C ALA A 25 -22.31 17.36 -6.63
N LEU A 26 -21.29 17.95 -6.00
CA LEU A 26 -19.90 17.50 -6.13
C LEU A 26 -19.65 16.11 -5.54
N LEU A 27 -20.28 15.78 -4.41
CA LEU A 27 -20.24 14.43 -3.84
C LEU A 27 -20.96 13.40 -4.73
N ALA A 28 -22.09 13.76 -5.33
CA ALA A 28 -22.80 12.88 -6.26
C ALA A 28 -21.99 12.64 -7.55
N LEU A 29 -21.30 13.66 -8.06
CA LEU A 29 -20.46 13.57 -9.24
C LEU A 29 -19.18 12.76 -8.97
N ALA A 30 -18.60 12.88 -7.78
CA ALA A 30 -17.48 12.06 -7.33
C ALA A 30 -17.87 10.58 -7.15
N MET A 31 -19.04 10.30 -6.57
CA MET A 31 -19.56 8.93 -6.40
C MET A 31 -19.92 8.29 -7.75
N ALA A 32 -20.47 9.07 -8.69
CA ALA A 32 -20.75 8.63 -10.05
C ALA A 32 -19.47 8.34 -10.84
N PHE A 33 -18.41 9.13 -10.63
CA PHE A 33 -17.11 8.91 -11.27
C PHE A 33 -16.41 7.66 -10.71
N VAL A 34 -16.52 7.41 -9.39
CA VAL A 34 -16.02 6.17 -8.76
C VAL A 34 -16.78 4.94 -9.25
N HIS A 35 -18.11 5.02 -9.39
CA HIS A 35 -18.91 3.92 -9.97
C HIS A 35 -18.64 3.69 -11.46
N ALA A 36 -18.33 4.74 -12.23
CA ALA A 36 -17.94 4.60 -13.63
C ALA A 36 -16.57 3.91 -13.77
N GLN A 37 -15.66 4.12 -12.81
CA GLN A 37 -14.35 3.50 -12.81
C GLN A 37 -14.37 2.01 -12.42
N GLU A 38 -15.33 1.59 -11.59
CA GLU A 38 -15.54 0.16 -11.25
C GLU A 38 -16.26 -0.62 -12.37
N ALA A 39 -17.01 0.06 -13.25
CA ALA A 39 -17.75 -0.60 -14.33
C ALA A 39 -16.90 -0.93 -15.57
N ASP A 40 -15.73 -0.29 -15.75
CA ASP A 40 -14.86 -0.48 -16.92
C ASP A 40 -13.81 -1.61 -16.75
N GLU A 41 -13.73 -2.27 -15.58
CA GLU A 41 -12.76 -3.37 -15.36
C GLU A 41 -13.39 -4.78 -15.41
N PHE A 42 -14.71 -4.92 -15.62
CA PHE A 42 -15.34 -6.25 -15.63
C PHE A 42 -16.61 -6.36 -16.51
N ASP A 43 -16.41 -6.53 -17.83
CA ASP A 43 -17.28 -7.21 -18.83
C ASP A 43 -16.95 -6.62 -20.21
N ALA A 44 -16.83 -7.32 -21.34
CA ALA A 44 -16.86 -8.73 -21.66
C ALA A 44 -16.22 -8.88 -23.05
N VAL A 45 -15.35 -9.89 -23.19
CA VAL A 45 -15.04 -10.48 -24.49
C VAL A 45 -16.27 -11.31 -24.88
N GLU A 46 -17.01 -10.91 -25.90
CA GLU A 46 -17.96 -11.80 -26.57
C GLU A 46 -17.87 -11.69 -28.10
N SER A 47 -17.58 -12.85 -28.67
CA SER A 47 -17.38 -13.14 -30.08
C SER A 47 -18.64 -12.89 -30.91
N GLN A 48 -18.47 -12.24 -32.06
CA GLN A 48 -19.49 -12.02 -33.09
C GLN A 48 -19.61 -13.25 -34.02
N GLU A 49 -20.83 -13.73 -34.26
CA GLU A 49 -21.20 -14.55 -35.43
C GLU A 49 -22.17 -13.78 -36.34
N PRO A 50 -22.25 -14.12 -37.64
CA PRO A 50 -22.58 -13.16 -38.70
C PRO A 50 -24.09 -13.10 -38.97
N VAL A 51 -24.62 -11.90 -39.18
CA VAL A 51 -25.98 -11.69 -39.69
C VAL A 51 -25.94 -10.84 -40.96
N ALA A 52 -26.73 -11.31 -41.92
CA ALA A 52 -26.78 -10.95 -43.32
C ALA A 52 -27.11 -9.48 -43.65
N SER A 53 -26.69 -9.13 -44.85
CA SER A 53 -26.83 -7.89 -45.60
C SER A 53 -28.25 -7.34 -45.75
N THR A 54 -28.41 -6.03 -45.53
CA THR A 54 -29.35 -5.14 -46.25
C THR A 54 -28.84 -3.68 -46.17
N PRO A 55 -29.25 -2.79 -47.09
CA PRO A 55 -28.34 -1.89 -47.80
C PRO A 55 -28.04 -0.59 -47.06
N SER A 56 -26.83 -0.10 -47.29
CA SER A 56 -26.26 1.14 -46.75
C SER A 56 -27.14 2.36 -47.04
N PRO A 57 -27.47 3.21 -46.04
CA PRO A 57 -27.70 4.61 -46.31
C PRO A 57 -26.33 5.25 -46.55
N VAL A 58 -26.12 5.77 -47.75
CA VAL A 58 -24.94 6.55 -48.11
C VAL A 58 -24.86 7.74 -47.15
N MET A 59 -23.95 7.68 -46.17
CA MET A 59 -23.60 8.86 -45.39
C MET A 59 -22.91 9.85 -46.34
N PRO A 60 -23.27 11.14 -46.34
CA PRO A 60 -22.43 12.13 -46.99
C PRO A 60 -21.07 12.11 -46.28
N ALA A 61 -19.98 12.18 -47.06
CA ALA A 61 -18.64 12.27 -46.54
C ALA A 61 -18.59 13.42 -45.52
N ARG A 62 -18.61 13.10 -44.23
CA ARG A 62 -18.34 14.08 -43.18
C ARG A 62 -16.88 14.42 -43.31
N ASP A 63 -16.61 15.57 -43.91
CA ASP A 63 -15.28 16.07 -44.21
C ASP A 63 -14.35 15.87 -43.01
N PHE A 64 -13.35 14.98 -43.15
CA PHE A 64 -12.26 14.83 -42.18
C PHE A 64 -11.61 16.18 -41.84
N VAL A 65 -11.69 17.15 -42.76
CA VAL A 65 -11.26 18.54 -42.59
C VAL A 65 -12.09 19.29 -41.55
N THR A 66 -13.39 19.04 -41.44
CA THR A 66 -14.25 19.66 -40.41
C THR A 66 -14.00 19.08 -39.02
N LEU A 67 -13.78 17.76 -38.92
CA LEU A 67 -13.33 17.13 -37.68
C LEU A 67 -11.93 17.63 -37.28
N ALA A 68 -10.99 17.70 -38.23
CA ALA A 68 -9.64 18.21 -37.98
C ALA A 68 -9.63 19.68 -37.56
N LYS A 69 -10.51 20.53 -38.13
CA LYS A 69 -10.68 21.92 -37.70
C LYS A 69 -11.20 22.03 -36.27
N GLN A 70 -12.09 21.13 -35.85
CA GLN A 70 -12.61 21.08 -34.49
C GLN A 70 -11.55 20.66 -33.45
N PHE A 71 -10.44 20.05 -33.89
CA PHE A 71 -9.28 19.72 -33.05
C PHE A 71 -8.22 20.84 -32.98
N ILE A 72 -8.41 21.96 -33.67
CA ILE A 72 -7.50 23.11 -33.57
C ILE A 72 -7.93 23.95 -32.36
N PRO A 73 -7.13 24.03 -31.29
CA PRO A 73 -7.46 24.85 -30.13
C PRO A 73 -7.52 26.34 -30.49
N PHE A 74 -8.33 27.12 -29.78
CA PHE A 74 -8.45 28.59 -29.87
C PHE A 74 -9.27 29.16 -31.03
N GLN A 75 -10.22 28.41 -31.63
CA GLN A 75 -11.03 28.93 -32.75
C GLN A 75 -12.18 29.85 -32.35
N ASN A 76 -12.78 29.66 -31.17
CA ASN A 76 -13.97 30.40 -30.75
C ASN A 76 -13.62 31.49 -29.72
N PRO A 77 -13.91 32.78 -29.98
CA PRO A 77 -13.59 33.87 -29.05
C PRO A 77 -14.38 33.78 -27.72
N ASP A 78 -15.59 33.24 -27.74
CA ASP A 78 -16.44 33.10 -26.54
C ASP A 78 -15.94 32.01 -25.58
N TYR A 79 -15.27 30.98 -26.11
CA TYR A 79 -14.67 29.90 -25.32
C TYR A 79 -13.16 30.06 -25.14
N PHE A 80 -12.55 31.08 -25.75
CA PHE A 80 -11.10 31.30 -25.73
C PHE A 80 -10.53 31.33 -24.31
N VAL A 81 -11.22 31.97 -23.35
CA VAL A 81 -10.79 32.01 -21.95
C VAL A 81 -10.87 30.63 -21.29
N ALA A 82 -11.93 29.86 -21.56
CA ALA A 82 -12.11 28.50 -21.04
C ALA A 82 -11.11 27.52 -21.66
N GLU A 83 -10.88 27.62 -22.97
CA GLU A 83 -9.89 26.83 -23.71
C GLU A 83 -8.47 27.17 -23.23
N ALA A 84 -8.10 28.46 -23.16
CA ALA A 84 -6.78 28.89 -22.68
C ALA A 84 -6.52 28.52 -21.23
N SER A 85 -7.53 28.63 -20.35
CA SER A 85 -7.38 28.18 -18.96
C SER A 85 -7.27 26.66 -18.83
N SER A 86 -7.99 25.88 -19.66
CA SER A 86 -7.88 24.42 -19.70
C SER A 86 -6.50 23.96 -20.19
N TRP A 87 -6.02 24.53 -21.30
CA TRP A 87 -4.67 24.27 -21.82
C TRP A 87 -3.59 24.71 -20.84
N GLY A 88 -3.73 25.88 -20.22
CA GLY A 88 -2.81 26.36 -19.18
C GLY A 88 -2.78 25.42 -17.96
N CYS A 89 -3.93 24.92 -17.52
CA CYS A 89 -4.04 23.94 -16.45
C CYS A 89 -3.38 22.61 -16.83
N GLY A 90 -3.61 22.12 -18.05
CA GLY A 90 -3.00 20.90 -18.57
C GLY A 90 -1.48 20.98 -18.67
N ILE A 91 -0.95 22.10 -19.18
CA ILE A 91 0.50 22.34 -19.26
C ILE A 91 1.10 22.43 -17.84
N LEU A 92 0.47 23.17 -16.94
CA LEU A 92 0.90 23.26 -15.54
C LEU A 92 0.91 21.88 -14.88
N PHE A 93 -0.12 21.07 -15.11
CA PHE A 93 -0.20 19.70 -14.59
C PHE A 93 0.97 18.85 -15.10
N LEU A 94 1.26 18.88 -16.40
CA LEU A 94 2.40 18.16 -16.98
C LEU A 94 3.74 18.63 -16.41
N LEU A 95 3.95 19.94 -16.28
CA LEU A 95 5.17 20.49 -15.70
C LEU A 95 5.35 20.03 -14.24
N LEU A 96 4.29 20.10 -13.44
CA LEU A 96 4.32 19.64 -12.04
C LEU A 96 4.57 18.14 -11.94
N PHE A 97 4.04 17.35 -12.87
CA PHE A 97 4.30 15.91 -12.95
C PHE A 97 5.78 15.62 -13.21
N PHE A 98 6.38 16.22 -14.25
CA PHE A 98 7.79 15.98 -14.60
C PHE A 98 8.75 16.51 -13.52
N VAL A 99 8.50 17.72 -12.99
CA VAL A 99 9.30 18.29 -11.90
C VAL A 99 9.16 17.43 -10.63
N GLY A 100 7.96 17.00 -10.28
CA GLY A 100 7.71 16.16 -9.12
C GLY A 100 8.39 14.79 -9.23
N LYS A 101 8.36 14.18 -10.42
CA LYS A 101 9.08 12.94 -10.72
C LYS A 101 10.59 13.14 -10.57
N ALA A 102 11.15 14.19 -11.17
CA ALA A 102 12.58 14.48 -11.09
C ALA A 102 13.04 14.75 -9.64
N GLN A 103 12.23 15.46 -8.85
CA GLN A 103 12.52 15.71 -7.43
C GLN A 103 12.57 14.41 -6.61
N ASN A 104 11.60 13.52 -6.80
CA ASN A 104 11.58 12.23 -6.12
C ASN A 104 12.80 11.37 -6.51
N ARG A 105 13.13 11.35 -7.81
CA ARG A 105 14.29 10.64 -8.31
C ARG A 105 15.60 11.16 -7.70
N ASN A 106 15.78 12.49 -7.67
CA ASN A 106 16.96 13.12 -7.06
C ASN A 106 17.10 12.81 -5.55
N ILE A 107 16.00 12.77 -4.79
CA ILE A 107 16.05 12.38 -3.37
C ILE A 107 16.54 10.94 -3.24
N ALA A 108 16.03 10.04 -4.07
CA ALA A 108 16.37 8.64 -4.00
C ALA A 108 17.80 8.34 -4.50
N ASP A 109 18.27 9.05 -5.53
CA ASP A 109 19.66 8.98 -6.01
C ASP A 109 20.63 9.50 -4.94
N LYS A 110 20.33 10.62 -4.25
CA LYS A 110 21.14 11.10 -3.12
C LYS A 110 21.24 10.11 -1.98
N TRP A 111 20.12 9.47 -1.62
CA TRP A 111 20.14 8.41 -0.61
C TRP A 111 21.03 7.25 -1.04
N LEU A 112 20.99 6.86 -2.32
CA LEU A 112 21.84 5.79 -2.85
C LEU A 112 23.32 6.16 -2.78
N GLU A 113 23.68 7.38 -3.18
CA GLU A 113 25.07 7.89 -3.11
C GLU A 113 25.65 7.82 -1.69
N GLU A 114 24.83 8.11 -0.66
CA GLU A 114 25.24 8.01 0.74
C GLU A 114 25.25 6.56 1.28
N ALA A 115 24.29 5.74 0.85
CA ALA A 115 24.11 4.37 1.35
C ALA A 115 25.06 3.36 0.70
N GLU A 116 25.35 3.50 -0.59
CA GLU A 116 26.14 2.56 -1.39
C GLU A 116 27.55 2.27 -0.82
N PRO A 117 28.37 3.25 -0.38
CA PRO A 117 29.68 2.95 0.20
C PRO A 117 29.56 2.14 1.50
N VAL A 118 28.54 2.39 2.31
CA VAL A 118 28.29 1.63 3.54
C VAL A 118 27.79 0.22 3.22
N LEU A 119 26.93 0.07 2.22
CA LEU A 119 26.38 -1.23 1.84
C LEU A 119 27.39 -2.13 1.14
N SER A 120 28.21 -1.58 0.23
CA SER A 120 29.25 -2.34 -0.50
C SER A 120 30.35 -2.88 0.41
N THR A 121 30.65 -2.22 1.53
CA THR A 121 31.63 -2.73 2.50
C THR A 121 31.08 -3.86 3.38
N GLN A 122 29.76 -3.94 3.55
CA GLN A 122 29.10 -4.85 4.48
C GLN A 122 28.43 -6.05 3.80
N PHE A 123 28.09 -5.94 2.51
CA PHE A 123 27.37 -6.94 1.74
C PHE A 123 28.22 -7.42 0.56
N SER A 124 28.23 -8.73 0.34
CA SER A 124 28.92 -9.31 -0.82
C SER A 124 28.19 -9.05 -2.13
N TYR A 125 26.86 -8.93 -2.09
CA TYR A 125 26.03 -8.67 -3.27
C TYR A 125 25.15 -7.44 -3.03
N THR A 126 25.52 -6.36 -3.69
CA THR A 126 24.76 -5.12 -3.77
C THR A 126 24.19 -4.96 -5.18
N GLY A 127 23.20 -4.07 -5.34
CA GLY A 127 22.64 -3.77 -6.67
C GLY A 127 23.69 -3.37 -7.72
N SER A 128 24.78 -2.76 -7.28
CA SER A 128 25.94 -2.39 -8.12
C SER A 128 26.92 -3.53 -8.43
N SER A 129 26.88 -4.65 -7.71
CA SER A 129 27.77 -5.80 -7.94
C SER A 129 27.32 -6.71 -9.09
N VAL A 130 26.10 -6.51 -9.62
CA VAL A 130 25.58 -7.27 -10.76
C VAL A 130 26.11 -6.66 -12.06
N GLU A 131 26.54 -7.46 -13.02
CA GLU A 131 27.10 -6.97 -14.31
C GLU A 131 26.17 -6.02 -15.09
N ASN A 132 24.85 -6.06 -14.81
CA ASN A 132 23.86 -5.15 -15.38
C ASN A 132 23.55 -3.92 -14.50
N GLY A 133 24.24 -3.75 -13.38
CA GLY A 133 24.09 -2.62 -12.45
C GLY A 133 22.63 -2.37 -12.09
N ILE A 134 21.94 -3.36 -11.53
CA ILE A 134 20.55 -3.16 -11.04
C ILE A 134 20.66 -2.34 -9.76
N GLY A 135 20.84 -1.02 -9.92
CA GLY A 135 20.85 -0.05 -8.86
C GLY A 135 19.46 0.12 -8.24
N LEU A 136 19.19 1.30 -7.71
CA LEU A 136 17.88 1.65 -7.14
C LEU A 136 16.73 1.38 -8.14
N ILE A 137 15.84 0.45 -7.78
CA ILE A 137 14.69 0.02 -8.57
C ILE A 137 13.53 0.98 -8.30
N GLU A 138 13.02 1.63 -9.35
CA GLU A 138 11.82 2.45 -9.27
C GLU A 138 10.58 1.56 -9.46
N GLU A 139 9.92 1.17 -8.35
CA GLU A 139 8.65 0.45 -8.42
C GLU A 139 7.49 1.38 -8.79
N SER A 140 7.54 2.63 -8.32
CA SER A 140 6.57 3.67 -8.62
C SER A 140 7.24 5.04 -8.64
N ARG A 141 6.55 6.07 -9.16
CA ARG A 141 7.07 7.46 -9.18
C ARG A 141 7.31 8.05 -7.79
N SER A 142 6.91 7.33 -6.75
CA SER A 142 7.06 7.69 -5.35
C SER A 142 7.67 6.58 -4.49
N ASN A 143 7.91 5.38 -5.03
CA ASN A 143 8.45 4.25 -4.28
C ASN A 143 9.70 3.71 -4.99
N PHE A 144 10.81 3.67 -4.25
CA PHE A 144 12.09 3.18 -4.75
C PHE A 144 12.63 2.11 -3.82
N LYS A 145 13.15 1.01 -4.39
CA LYS A 145 13.67 -0.11 -3.61
C LYS A 145 15.10 -0.44 -3.95
N TYR A 146 15.83 -0.87 -2.94
CA TYR A 146 17.20 -1.32 -3.06
C TYR A 146 17.38 -2.66 -2.34
N PHE A 147 18.05 -3.59 -3.00
CA PHE A 147 18.20 -4.97 -2.53
C PHE A 147 19.67 -5.27 -2.27
N CYS A 148 19.97 -5.91 -1.13
CA CYS A 148 21.30 -6.41 -0.78
C CYS A 148 21.22 -7.82 -0.19
N THR A 149 22.26 -8.63 -0.43
CA THR A 149 22.42 -9.96 0.15
C THR A 149 23.90 -10.25 0.44
N GLY A 150 24.19 -11.35 1.15
CA GLY A 150 25.56 -11.79 1.42
C GLY A 150 26.20 -11.18 2.68
N ARG A 151 25.39 -10.89 3.70
CA ARG A 151 25.84 -10.61 5.08
C ARG A 151 25.40 -11.76 5.99
N ARG A 152 26.17 -12.04 7.04
CA ARG A 152 25.84 -13.06 8.06
C ARG A 152 24.52 -12.73 8.78
N PHE A 153 23.80 -13.76 9.25
CA PHE A 153 22.53 -13.68 9.99
C PHE A 153 21.33 -13.12 9.20
N LEU A 154 21.54 -12.77 7.92
CA LEU A 154 20.56 -12.12 7.07
C LEU A 154 20.40 -12.91 5.76
N THR A 155 19.15 -13.15 5.37
CA THR A 155 18.81 -13.78 4.09
C THR A 155 18.59 -12.75 2.98
N ARG A 156 17.88 -11.67 3.29
CA ARG A 156 17.63 -10.53 2.39
C ARG A 156 17.61 -9.21 3.14
N PHE A 157 18.12 -8.18 2.49
CA PHE A 157 18.03 -6.79 2.93
C PHE A 157 17.30 -6.01 1.85
N VAL A 158 16.24 -5.31 2.22
CA VAL A 158 15.43 -4.47 1.34
C VAL A 158 15.31 -3.10 1.98
N ALA A 159 15.80 -2.07 1.30
CA ALA A 159 15.51 -0.68 1.67
C ALA A 159 14.42 -0.15 0.75
N ASP A 160 13.32 0.31 1.34
CA ASP A 160 12.14 0.87 0.66
C ASP A 160 12.01 2.36 1.00
N LEU A 161 12.18 3.20 -0.02
CA LEU A 161 11.97 4.64 0.06
C LEU A 161 10.55 4.97 -0.39
N GLU A 162 9.68 5.17 0.60
CA GLU A 162 8.34 5.69 0.42
C GLU A 162 8.39 7.22 0.42
N LEU A 163 8.56 7.79 -0.77
CA LEU A 163 8.50 9.22 -0.96
C LEU A 163 7.06 9.70 -1.12
N LYS A 164 6.87 10.96 -0.78
CA LYS A 164 5.67 11.73 -1.11
C LYS A 164 5.45 11.74 -2.63
N SER A 165 4.22 11.46 -3.10
CA SER A 165 3.80 11.65 -4.50
C SER A 165 3.84 13.14 -4.91
N ARG A 166 5.01 13.67 -5.27
CA ARG A 166 5.20 15.09 -5.64
C ARG A 166 4.69 15.41 -7.05
N HIS A 167 4.56 14.36 -7.87
CA HIS A 167 4.09 14.42 -9.26
C HIS A 167 2.56 14.58 -9.37
N ASP A 168 1.80 14.24 -8.32
CA ASP A 168 0.36 14.37 -8.30
C ASP A 168 -0.07 15.70 -7.68
N LEU A 169 -0.92 16.44 -8.41
CA LEU A 169 -1.45 17.73 -7.99
C LEU A 169 -2.44 17.58 -6.83
N PHE A 170 -3.30 16.56 -6.85
CA PHE A 170 -4.28 16.34 -5.78
C PHE A 170 -3.59 16.01 -4.47
N SER A 171 -2.61 15.11 -4.50
CA SER A 171 -1.73 14.83 -3.36
C SER A 171 -1.03 16.08 -2.84
N ARG A 172 -0.65 17.02 -3.72
CA ARG A 172 -0.01 18.28 -3.33
C ARG A 172 -0.98 19.23 -2.63
N VAL A 173 -2.22 19.34 -3.10
CA VAL A 173 -3.28 20.14 -2.45
C VAL A 173 -3.67 19.52 -1.11
N TYR A 174 -3.85 18.20 -1.06
CA TYR A 174 -4.20 17.48 0.17
C TYR A 174 -3.17 17.69 1.29
N ARG A 175 -1.90 17.85 0.95
CA ARG A 175 -0.83 18.12 1.94
C ARG A 175 -0.94 19.43 2.69
N ILE A 176 -1.65 20.41 2.14
CA ILE A 176 -1.94 21.66 2.84
C ILE A 176 -2.82 21.36 4.06
N ILE A 177 -3.65 20.32 3.98
CA ILE A 177 -4.57 19.90 5.04
C ILE A 177 -3.89 18.87 5.95
N ALA A 178 -3.22 17.86 5.38
CA ALA A 178 -2.60 16.76 6.10
C ALA A 178 -1.09 16.66 5.78
N PRO A 179 -0.20 17.09 6.69
CA PRO A 179 1.23 17.03 6.44
C PRO A 179 1.70 15.58 6.38
N THR A 180 2.31 15.20 5.25
CA THR A 180 2.93 13.89 5.05
C THR A 180 4.45 14.01 5.07
N SER A 181 5.14 12.95 5.50
CA SER A 181 6.61 12.84 5.54
C SER A 181 7.10 11.79 4.55
N ASP A 182 8.35 11.88 4.13
CA ASP A 182 9.01 10.82 3.36
C ASP A 182 9.55 9.77 4.36
N TYR A 183 9.46 8.50 4.02
CA TYR A 183 9.86 7.40 4.90
C TYR A 183 10.91 6.51 4.24
N LEU A 184 11.85 6.03 5.05
CA LEU A 184 12.79 4.96 4.72
C LEU A 184 12.43 3.76 5.59
N THR A 185 11.94 2.69 4.97
CA THR A 185 11.67 1.43 5.65
C THR A 185 12.76 0.44 5.25
N ILE A 186 13.47 -0.09 6.23
CA ILE A 186 14.49 -1.11 6.02
C ILE A 186 13.94 -2.43 6.54
N ASP A 187 13.78 -3.37 5.62
CA ASP A 187 13.27 -4.71 5.84
C ASP A 187 14.38 -5.74 5.68
N VAL A 188 14.55 -6.53 6.73
CA VAL A 188 15.59 -7.54 6.83
C VAL A 188 14.95 -8.89 7.10
N GLY A 189 15.17 -9.84 6.20
CA GLY A 189 14.90 -11.25 6.43
C GLY A 189 16.03 -11.83 7.28
N LEU A 190 15.72 -12.32 8.47
CA LEU A 190 16.69 -12.93 9.38
C LEU A 190 16.81 -14.44 9.15
N HIS A 191 17.98 -15.03 9.37
CA HIS A 191 18.11 -16.48 9.25
C HIS A 191 17.35 -17.19 10.38
N SER A 192 16.51 -18.17 10.03
CA SER A 192 15.58 -18.79 11.00
C SER A 192 16.28 -19.70 12.02
N GLU A 193 17.49 -20.17 11.71
CA GLU A 193 18.26 -21.06 12.61
C GLU A 193 19.08 -20.27 13.63
N ASP A 194 19.47 -19.04 13.26
CA ASP A 194 20.32 -18.19 14.09
C ASP A 194 19.52 -17.37 15.10
N VAL A 195 18.23 -17.11 14.87
CA VAL A 195 17.43 -16.24 15.72
C VAL A 195 16.51 -17.06 16.61
N ASP A 196 16.56 -16.81 17.92
CA ASP A 196 15.65 -17.43 18.88
C ASP A 196 14.22 -16.90 18.69
N PRO A 197 13.18 -17.67 19.07
CA PRO A 197 11.79 -17.27 18.89
C PRO A 197 11.41 -16.14 19.86
N PHE A 198 11.48 -14.89 19.40
CA PHE A 198 11.08 -13.74 20.19
C PHE A 198 10.46 -12.61 19.36
N ILE A 199 9.74 -11.73 20.05
CA ILE A 199 9.26 -10.45 19.52
C ILE A 199 9.82 -9.32 20.35
N LEU A 200 10.36 -8.31 19.67
CA LEU A 200 10.78 -7.04 20.23
C LEU A 200 10.26 -5.91 19.33
N GLY A 201 9.37 -5.08 19.84
CA GLY A 201 8.90 -3.87 19.18
C GLY A 201 9.32 -2.64 19.99
N ILE A 202 9.95 -1.66 19.35
CA ILE A 202 10.23 -0.34 19.90
C ILE A 202 9.52 0.67 19.02
N SER A 203 8.68 1.53 19.57
CA SER A 203 7.96 2.52 18.78
C SER A 203 7.69 3.79 19.54
N LYS A 204 7.48 4.90 18.84
CA LYS A 204 6.93 6.11 19.47
C LYS A 204 5.57 5.83 20.11
N LYS A 205 5.32 6.41 21.28
CA LYS A 205 4.06 6.24 22.03
C LYS A 205 2.81 6.47 21.16
N LEU A 206 2.82 7.53 20.35
CA LEU A 206 1.73 7.87 19.44
C LEU A 206 1.56 6.88 18.27
N GLY A 207 2.65 6.22 17.86
CA GLY A 207 2.69 5.28 16.74
C GLY A 207 2.36 3.83 17.13
N PHE A 208 2.32 3.49 18.42
CA PHE A 208 2.15 2.11 18.88
C PHE A 208 0.86 1.44 18.38
N ASN A 209 -0.25 2.20 18.32
CA ASN A 209 -1.53 1.68 17.82
C ASN A 209 -1.48 1.39 16.31
N ALA A 210 -0.76 2.22 15.54
CA ALA A 210 -0.56 1.96 14.12
C ALA A 210 0.35 0.74 13.91
N LEU A 211 1.42 0.65 14.71
CA LEU A 211 2.33 -0.51 14.68
C LEU A 211 1.61 -1.81 15.01
N SER A 212 0.75 -1.80 16.04
CA SER A 212 -0.03 -2.97 16.45
C SER A 212 -1.05 -3.43 15.41
N LYS A 213 -1.54 -2.52 14.55
CA LYS A 213 -2.37 -2.87 13.39
C LYS A 213 -1.56 -3.48 12.26
N LEU A 214 -0.32 -3.01 12.07
CA LEU A 214 0.59 -3.61 11.11
C LEU A 214 0.99 -5.03 11.57
N PHE A 215 1.46 -5.15 12.80
CA PHE A 215 1.92 -6.42 13.36
C PHE A 215 0.98 -6.87 14.48
N PRO A 216 -0.14 -7.56 14.16
CA PRO A 216 -1.11 -8.01 15.16
C PRO A 216 -0.51 -8.98 16.18
N GLU A 217 0.59 -9.66 15.84
CA GLU A 217 1.33 -10.52 16.77
C GLU A 217 1.88 -9.77 18.00
N LEU A 218 2.10 -8.45 17.92
CA LEU A 218 2.47 -7.64 19.08
C LEU A 218 1.36 -7.63 20.14
N LEU A 219 0.10 -7.59 19.72
CA LEU A 219 -1.04 -7.60 20.65
C LEU A 219 -1.32 -9.00 21.19
N GLU A 220 -1.10 -10.04 20.37
CA GLU A 220 -1.33 -11.42 20.77
C GLU A 220 -0.29 -11.94 21.78
N VAL A 221 0.98 -11.51 21.64
CA VAL A 221 2.11 -12.15 22.32
C VAL A 221 2.91 -11.20 23.20
N ALA A 222 3.17 -9.98 22.72
CA ALA A 222 4.07 -9.06 23.41
C ALA A 222 3.33 -8.28 24.52
N LYS A 223 4.07 -7.93 25.57
CA LYS A 223 3.61 -7.03 26.63
C LYS A 223 4.45 -5.77 26.63
N GLN A 224 3.83 -4.64 26.94
CA GLN A 224 4.55 -3.39 27.12
C GLN A 224 5.38 -3.45 28.39
N VAL A 225 6.68 -3.18 28.28
CA VAL A 225 7.61 -3.19 29.41
C VAL A 225 8.25 -1.80 29.48
N PRO A 226 8.19 -1.12 30.64
CA PRO A 226 8.96 0.11 30.83
C PRO A 226 10.44 -0.24 30.95
N VAL A 227 11.26 0.33 30.07
CA VAL A 227 12.70 0.11 29.98
C VAL A 227 13.37 1.47 30.13
N LYS A 228 14.29 1.62 31.09
CA LYS A 228 14.94 2.92 31.41
C LYS A 228 15.97 3.32 30.36
N GLU A 229 16.44 2.34 29.61
CA GLU A 229 17.49 2.42 28.60
C GLU A 229 17.00 2.97 27.25
N VAL A 230 15.69 3.20 27.10
CA VAL A 230 15.07 3.74 25.88
C VAL A 230 14.49 5.12 26.17
N PRO A 231 14.53 6.08 25.22
CA PRO A 231 13.90 7.38 25.39
C PRO A 231 12.46 7.31 25.89
N GLU A 232 12.10 8.24 26.77
CA GLU A 232 10.75 8.31 27.35
C GLU A 232 9.67 8.56 26.28
N SER A 233 10.01 9.02 25.08
CA SER A 233 9.06 9.21 23.98
C SER A 233 8.60 7.90 23.32
N MET A 234 9.27 6.78 23.64
CA MET A 234 9.05 5.47 23.04
C MET A 234 8.52 4.44 24.03
N TRP A 235 7.89 3.40 23.49
CA TRP A 235 7.45 2.21 24.20
C TRP A 235 8.16 0.99 23.66
N VAL A 236 8.50 0.09 24.57
CA VAL A 236 9.05 -1.23 24.27
C VAL A 236 7.97 -2.27 24.54
N ALA A 237 7.68 -3.09 23.54
CA ALA A 237 6.81 -4.25 23.65
C ALA A 237 7.64 -5.51 23.37
N THR A 238 7.59 -6.47 24.29
CA THR A 238 8.37 -7.71 24.13
C THR A 238 7.64 -8.91 24.73
N ASP A 239 7.97 -10.10 24.23
CA ASP A 239 7.44 -11.37 24.77
C ASP A 239 8.13 -11.76 26.10
N SER A 240 9.45 -11.51 26.20
CA SER A 240 10.27 -11.84 27.37
C SER A 240 10.97 -10.60 27.91
N THR A 241 10.93 -10.41 29.22
CA THR A 241 11.58 -9.28 29.92
C THR A 241 13.11 -9.35 29.88
N GLU A 242 13.69 -10.48 29.47
CA GLU A 242 15.14 -10.66 29.30
C GLU A 242 15.65 -10.00 28.00
N ILE A 243 14.79 -9.90 26.97
CA ILE A 243 15.20 -9.46 25.62
C ILE A 243 15.66 -8.00 25.58
N PRO A 244 14.94 -7.02 26.16
CA PRO A 244 15.36 -5.63 26.07
C PRO A 244 16.77 -5.41 26.66
N LYS A 245 17.11 -6.12 27.74
CA LYS A 245 18.43 -6.02 28.37
C LYS A 245 19.55 -6.59 27.49
N ALA A 246 19.29 -7.69 26.78
CA ALA A 246 20.26 -8.29 25.85
C ALA A 246 20.36 -7.52 24.52
N ALA A 247 19.26 -6.92 24.07
CA ALA A 247 19.17 -6.22 22.80
C ALA A 247 19.72 -4.79 22.86
N LEU A 248 19.46 -4.08 23.96
CA LEU A 248 19.83 -2.67 24.11
C LEU A 248 21.24 -2.54 24.67
N THR A 249 22.24 -2.86 23.85
CA THR A 249 23.65 -2.58 24.18
C THR A 249 23.89 -1.06 24.24
N HIS A 250 24.95 -0.62 24.93
CA HIS A 250 25.28 0.80 25.03
C HIS A 250 25.41 1.51 23.67
N SER A 251 25.92 0.80 22.65
CA SER A 251 26.00 1.33 21.28
C SER A 251 24.62 1.57 20.68
N ILE A 252 23.70 0.61 20.83
CA ILE A 252 22.33 0.72 20.30
C ILE A 252 21.56 1.81 21.05
N GLN A 253 21.72 1.93 22.38
CA GLN A 253 21.11 2.99 23.16
C GLN A 253 21.57 4.39 22.69
N ALA A 254 22.87 4.57 22.45
CA ALA A 254 23.41 5.84 21.94
C ALA A 254 22.82 6.19 20.56
N SER A 255 22.79 5.22 19.64
CA SER A 255 22.20 5.41 18.31
C SER A 255 20.69 5.66 18.35
N LEU A 256 19.96 5.03 19.28
CA LEU A 256 18.52 5.27 19.48
C LEU A 256 18.23 6.69 19.95
N ASN A 257 19.04 7.21 20.88
CA ASN A 257 18.91 8.59 21.38
C ASN A 257 19.23 9.60 20.27
N GLU A 258 20.26 9.35 19.47
CA GLU A 258 20.64 10.24 18.37
C GLU A 258 19.59 10.26 17.23
N LEU A 259 19.02 9.09 16.91
CA LEU A 259 18.05 8.93 15.83
C LEU A 259 16.58 9.06 16.30
N GLU A 260 16.34 9.43 17.55
CA GLU A 260 15.01 9.45 18.19
C GLU A 260 14.00 10.28 17.39
N GLU A 261 14.42 11.46 16.90
CA GLU A 261 13.57 12.37 16.13
C GLU A 261 13.06 11.70 14.83
N PHE A 262 13.91 10.93 14.16
CA PHE A 262 13.64 10.32 12.86
C PHE A 262 12.98 8.93 12.99
N LEU A 263 13.30 8.18 14.03
CA LEU A 263 12.80 6.82 14.21
C LEU A 263 11.30 6.79 14.48
N GLU A 264 10.55 5.98 13.74
CA GLU A 264 9.12 5.78 13.96
C GLU A 264 8.87 4.50 14.77
N TYR A 265 9.46 3.39 14.31
CA TYR A 265 9.48 2.12 15.01
C TYR A 265 10.59 1.18 14.53
N ILE A 266 10.96 0.25 15.39
CA ILE A 266 11.78 -0.93 15.16
C ILE A 266 10.93 -2.13 15.57
N ILE A 267 10.92 -3.17 14.76
CA ILE A 267 10.31 -4.44 15.13
C ILE A 267 11.18 -5.60 14.69
N ILE A 268 11.42 -6.52 15.60
CA ILE A 268 11.99 -7.84 15.35
C ILE A 268 10.92 -8.85 15.71
N THR A 269 10.54 -9.69 14.76
CA THR A 269 9.48 -10.68 14.94
C THR A 269 9.89 -12.00 14.28
N ASP A 270 9.60 -13.10 14.96
CA ASP A 270 9.70 -14.48 14.47
C ASP A 270 8.39 -14.98 13.82
N MET A 271 7.32 -14.20 13.91
CA MET A 271 5.98 -14.59 13.48
C MET A 271 5.33 -13.60 12.53
N ASN A 272 6.13 -12.97 11.67
CA ASN A 272 5.60 -12.01 10.71
C ASN A 272 4.46 -12.64 9.88
N LYS A 273 3.25 -12.08 10.01
CA LYS A 273 2.08 -12.44 9.19
C LYS A 273 1.95 -11.53 7.97
N GLN A 274 2.66 -10.41 7.94
CA GLN A 274 2.56 -9.45 6.85
C GLN A 274 3.34 -9.89 5.62
N LEU A 275 2.73 -9.67 4.45
CA LEU A 275 3.44 -9.76 3.18
C LEU A 275 4.31 -8.53 2.99
N ILE A 276 5.62 -8.74 3.03
CA ILE A 276 6.59 -7.69 2.76
C ILE A 276 7.10 -7.87 1.35
N ILE A 277 6.93 -6.82 0.54
CA ILE A 277 7.31 -6.84 -0.87
C ILE A 277 8.83 -7.02 -0.95
N GLY A 278 9.28 -8.01 -1.74
CA GLY A 278 10.70 -8.36 -1.83
C GLY A 278 11.16 -9.47 -0.86
N MET A 279 10.29 -9.94 0.03
CA MET A 279 10.55 -11.12 0.87
C MET A 279 9.63 -12.29 0.52
N PRO A 280 10.13 -13.55 0.58
CA PRO A 280 9.31 -14.71 0.31
C PRO A 280 8.32 -14.91 1.46
N ARG A 281 7.13 -15.43 1.15
CA ARG A 281 6.07 -15.71 2.14
C ARG A 281 6.49 -16.70 3.23
N SER A 282 7.54 -17.47 2.99
CA SER A 282 8.12 -18.40 3.97
C SER A 282 8.93 -17.70 5.06
N GLN A 283 9.34 -16.44 4.84
CA GLN A 283 10.20 -15.69 5.76
C GLN A 283 9.37 -15.12 6.92
N LYS A 284 9.37 -15.84 8.05
CA LYS A 284 8.66 -15.41 9.28
C LYS A 284 9.52 -14.55 10.19
N HIS A 285 10.83 -14.77 10.18
CA HIS A 285 11.80 -13.99 10.94
C HIS A 285 12.16 -12.71 10.19
N VAL A 286 11.71 -11.58 10.70
CA VAL A 286 11.86 -10.26 10.07
C VAL A 286 12.30 -9.23 11.09
N LEU A 287 13.27 -8.40 10.71
CA LEU A 287 13.56 -7.12 11.33
C LEU A 287 13.10 -6.02 10.38
N ARG A 288 12.19 -5.16 10.84
CA ARG A 288 11.75 -3.96 10.12
C ARG A 288 12.07 -2.72 10.94
N VAL A 289 12.72 -1.75 10.32
CA VAL A 289 12.98 -0.43 10.91
C VAL A 289 12.44 0.66 10.01
N ARG A 290 11.65 1.58 10.54
CA ARG A 290 11.08 2.70 9.79
C ARG A 290 11.59 4.03 10.31
N PHE A 291 12.22 4.81 9.42
CA PHE A 291 12.72 6.14 9.67
C PHE A 291 11.94 7.18 8.85
N LYS A 292 11.82 8.39 9.38
CA LYS A 292 11.46 9.58 8.62
C LYS A 292 12.72 10.14 7.97
N LEU A 293 12.66 10.45 6.68
CA LEU A 293 13.83 10.93 5.94
C LEU A 293 14.22 12.36 6.34
N GLN A 294 13.23 13.18 6.67
CA GLN A 294 13.39 14.57 7.07
C GLN A 294 12.46 14.90 8.24
N VAL A 295 12.99 15.60 9.24
CA VAL A 295 12.21 16.14 10.36
C VAL A 295 12.57 17.61 10.50
N GLY A 296 11.62 18.48 10.13
CA GLY A 296 11.86 19.91 10.06
C GLY A 296 12.91 20.26 8.99
N SER A 297 14.03 20.85 9.43
CA SER A 297 15.17 21.23 8.57
C SER A 297 16.29 20.18 8.54
N LYS A 298 16.23 19.17 9.44
CA LYS A 298 17.29 18.16 9.55
C LYS A 298 16.97 16.97 8.63
N ASN A 299 18.01 16.46 7.98
CA ASN A 299 17.97 15.21 7.22
C ASN A 299 18.46 14.05 8.08
N LEU A 300 17.98 12.85 7.80
CA LEU A 300 18.46 11.62 8.40
C LEU A 300 19.93 11.37 7.99
N ASP A 301 20.78 11.04 8.96
CA ASP A 301 22.12 10.50 8.68
C ASP A 301 21.99 9.03 8.28
N VAL A 302 22.09 8.77 6.96
CA VAL A 302 21.88 7.44 6.38
C VAL A 302 22.91 6.43 6.88
N SER A 303 24.16 6.86 7.07
CA SER A 303 25.24 5.99 7.54
C SER A 303 24.96 5.47 8.94
N LYS A 304 24.56 6.36 9.86
CA LYS A 304 24.19 5.97 11.24
C LYS A 304 22.93 5.13 11.30
N ALA A 305 21.94 5.42 10.46
CA ALA A 305 20.72 4.61 10.36
C ALA A 305 21.05 3.17 9.92
N LEU A 306 21.91 3.00 8.92
CA LEU A 306 22.37 1.70 8.46
C LEU A 306 23.19 0.97 9.53
N GLN A 307 24.11 1.68 10.21
CA GLN A 307 24.90 1.11 11.31
C GLN A 307 24.01 0.61 12.46
N LEU A 308 22.96 1.34 12.83
CA LEU A 308 21.98 0.89 13.81
C LEU A 308 21.29 -0.41 13.35
N VAL A 309 20.85 -0.48 12.10
CA VAL A 309 20.23 -1.70 11.56
C VAL A 309 21.21 -2.87 11.61
N PHE A 310 22.47 -2.66 11.24
CA PHE A 310 23.49 -3.71 11.29
C PHE A 310 23.76 -4.19 12.72
N ALA A 311 23.85 -3.27 13.68
CA ALA A 311 24.00 -3.63 15.09
C ALA A 311 22.80 -4.44 15.61
N LEU A 312 21.59 -4.14 15.15
CA LEU A 312 20.38 -4.89 15.48
C LEU A 312 20.38 -6.29 14.84
N VAL A 313 20.85 -6.43 13.60
CA VAL A 313 20.98 -7.73 12.90
C VAL A 313 22.01 -8.61 13.62
N ASP A 314 23.19 -8.07 13.88
CA ASP A 314 24.26 -8.80 14.56
C ASP A 314 23.85 -9.15 16.00
N GLY A 315 23.13 -8.24 16.66
CA GLY A 315 22.54 -8.48 17.97
C GLY A 315 21.50 -9.60 17.96
N ALA A 316 20.57 -9.60 17.00
CA ALA A 316 19.55 -10.64 16.87
C ALA A 316 20.14 -12.04 16.62
N GLY A 317 21.21 -12.13 15.83
CA GLY A 317 21.88 -13.41 15.54
C GLY A 317 22.79 -13.92 16.66
N ALA A 318 23.53 -13.02 17.32
CA ALA A 318 24.60 -13.41 18.24
C ALA A 318 24.30 -13.13 19.72
N THR A 319 23.81 -11.94 20.07
CA THR A 319 23.74 -11.49 21.48
C THR A 319 22.38 -11.74 22.13
N ILE A 320 21.29 -11.62 21.37
CA ILE A 320 19.92 -11.78 21.86
C ILE A 320 19.56 -13.28 21.84
N LYS A 321 20.13 -14.02 22.79
CA LYS A 321 19.77 -15.42 23.03
C LYS A 321 18.88 -15.52 24.25
N LEU A 322 17.81 -16.29 24.12
CA LEU A 322 16.90 -16.56 25.22
C LEU A 322 17.50 -17.60 26.15
N SER A 323 17.17 -17.49 27.45
CA SER A 323 17.44 -18.59 28.38
C SER A 323 16.71 -19.86 27.93
N PRO A 324 17.24 -21.08 28.21
CA PRO A 324 16.60 -22.33 27.77
C PRO A 324 15.13 -22.45 28.20
N ASN A 325 14.82 -21.96 29.40
CA ASN A 325 13.45 -21.93 29.94
C ASN A 325 12.55 -20.96 29.16
N ALA A 326 13.03 -19.74 28.89
CA ALA A 326 12.29 -18.76 28.11
C ALA A 326 12.08 -19.25 26.67
N LYS A 327 13.09 -19.86 26.05
CA LYS A 327 13.01 -20.46 24.72
C LYS A 327 11.97 -21.59 24.65
N HIS A 328 11.95 -22.49 25.63
CA HIS A 328 10.95 -23.55 25.70
C HIS A 328 9.52 -22.99 25.85
N SER A 329 9.35 -21.99 26.72
CA SER A 329 8.06 -21.31 26.93
C SER A 329 7.57 -20.59 25.67
N ALA A 330 8.46 -19.87 24.98
CA ALA A 330 8.18 -19.17 23.73
C ALA A 330 7.74 -20.17 22.63
N ASN A 331 8.50 -21.26 22.45
CA ASN A 331 8.15 -22.32 21.50
C ASN A 331 6.78 -22.96 21.81
N LYS A 332 6.50 -23.24 23.08
CA LYS A 332 5.20 -23.78 23.51
C LYS A 332 4.06 -22.81 23.19
N ARG A 333 4.28 -21.49 23.35
CA ARG A 333 3.30 -20.46 22.99
C ARG A 333 3.11 -20.38 21.47
N ARG A 334 4.20 -20.41 20.69
CA ARG A 334 4.13 -20.40 19.21
C ARG A 334 3.38 -21.61 18.67
N LEU A 335 3.62 -22.80 19.25
CA LEU A 335 2.92 -24.01 18.86
C LEU A 335 1.40 -23.91 19.10
N LYS A 336 1.00 -23.38 20.25
CA LYS A 336 -0.42 -23.14 20.56
C LYS A 336 -1.06 -22.15 19.58
N ILE A 337 -0.37 -21.06 19.25
CA ILE A 337 -0.88 -20.08 18.28
C ILE A 337 -0.99 -20.69 16.89
N LYS A 338 -0.01 -21.49 16.47
CA LYS A 338 -0.04 -22.21 15.18
C LYS A 338 -1.22 -23.18 15.13
N GLN A 339 -1.44 -23.97 16.18
CA GLN A 339 -2.57 -24.90 16.26
C GLN A 339 -3.92 -24.16 16.25
N ALA A 340 -4.03 -23.04 16.95
CA ALA A 340 -5.24 -22.22 16.94
C ALA A 340 -5.51 -21.62 15.54
N ALA A 341 -4.46 -21.18 14.84
CA ALA A 341 -4.59 -20.66 13.48
C ALA A 341 -5.00 -21.75 12.48
N GLU A 342 -4.41 -22.96 12.59
CA GLU A 342 -4.77 -24.11 11.76
C GLU A 342 -6.22 -24.56 12.00
N ALA A 343 -6.66 -24.62 13.27
CA ALA A 343 -8.04 -24.94 13.62
C ALA A 343 -9.05 -23.90 13.12
N LEU A 344 -8.67 -22.62 13.11
CA LEU A 344 -9.50 -21.55 12.57
C LEU A 344 -9.57 -21.61 11.04
N ALA A 345 -8.46 -21.94 10.37
CA ALA A 345 -8.44 -22.14 8.92
C ALA A 345 -9.32 -23.34 8.51
N SER A 346 -9.19 -24.48 9.19
CA SER A 346 -10.04 -25.64 8.90
C SER A 346 -11.53 -25.35 9.14
N ALA A 347 -11.86 -24.63 10.22
CA ALA A 347 -13.24 -24.23 10.49
C ALA A 347 -13.80 -23.27 9.42
N GLN A 348 -12.97 -22.39 8.87
CA GLN A 348 -13.35 -21.52 7.76
C GLN A 348 -13.59 -22.30 6.47
N GLU A 349 -12.71 -23.26 6.13
CA GLU A 349 -12.86 -24.13 4.97
C GLU A 349 -14.13 -25.00 5.09
N ASP A 350 -14.41 -25.55 6.26
CA ASP A 350 -15.65 -26.29 6.55
C ASP A 350 -16.89 -25.41 6.43
N ALA A 351 -16.84 -24.16 6.88
CA ALA A 351 -17.95 -23.23 6.74
C ALA A 351 -18.19 -22.83 5.28
N ILE A 352 -17.12 -22.63 4.49
CA ILE A 352 -17.22 -22.33 3.06
C ILE A 352 -17.81 -23.52 2.30
N SER A 353 -17.33 -24.74 2.58
CA SER A 353 -17.82 -25.95 1.92
C SER A 353 -19.30 -26.20 2.25
N ARG A 354 -19.72 -26.07 3.51
CA ARG A 354 -21.13 -26.19 3.92
C ARG A 354 -22.03 -25.17 3.21
N ARG A 355 -21.62 -23.90 3.16
CA ARG A 355 -22.38 -22.86 2.42
C ARG A 355 -22.49 -23.19 0.94
N GLN A 356 -21.45 -23.76 0.34
CA GLN A 356 -21.45 -24.16 -1.05
C GLN A 356 -22.39 -25.35 -1.31
N VAL A 357 -22.45 -26.31 -0.39
CA VAL A 357 -23.41 -27.43 -0.44
C VAL A 357 -24.85 -26.91 -0.32
N GLU A 358 -25.14 -26.05 0.67
CA GLU A 358 -26.48 -25.46 0.84
C GLU A 358 -26.93 -24.64 -0.38
N LEU A 359 -26.02 -23.87 -0.99
CA LEU A 359 -26.29 -23.13 -2.23
C LEU A 359 -26.60 -24.07 -3.40
N ASN A 360 -25.89 -25.19 -3.50
CA ASN A 360 -26.14 -26.18 -4.55
C ASN A 360 -27.47 -26.91 -4.33
N GLU A 361 -27.81 -27.27 -3.10
CA GLU A 361 -29.10 -27.88 -2.77
C GLU A 361 -30.28 -26.94 -3.05
N LYS A 362 -30.15 -25.64 -2.73
CA LYS A 362 -31.17 -24.64 -3.07
C LYS A 362 -31.36 -24.51 -4.58
N LYS A 363 -30.26 -24.48 -5.34
CA LYS A 363 -30.31 -24.46 -6.81
C LYS A 363 -30.92 -25.73 -7.40
N GLN A 364 -30.67 -26.89 -6.79
CA GLN A 364 -31.29 -28.16 -7.19
C GLN A 364 -32.80 -28.13 -6.95
N LYS A 365 -33.24 -27.69 -5.77
CA LYS A 365 -34.69 -27.56 -5.46
C LYS A 365 -35.38 -26.54 -6.36
N GLU A 366 -34.73 -25.42 -6.65
CA GLU A 366 -35.25 -24.42 -7.60
C GLU A 366 -35.37 -25.03 -9.01
N TYR A 367 -34.35 -25.76 -9.46
CA TYR A 367 -34.36 -26.46 -10.74
C TYR A 367 -35.47 -27.54 -10.82
N GLU A 368 -35.66 -28.30 -9.76
CA GLU A 368 -36.72 -29.31 -9.64
C GLU A 368 -38.14 -28.69 -9.63
N SER A 369 -38.28 -27.45 -9.17
CA SER A 369 -39.57 -26.73 -9.13
C SER A 369 -39.99 -26.07 -10.45
N LEU A 370 -39.09 -26.02 -11.45
CA LEU A 370 -39.36 -25.41 -12.76
C LEU A 370 -40.13 -26.34 -13.69
N SER A 371 -40.89 -25.78 -14.63
CA SER A 371 -41.59 -26.55 -15.65
C SER A 371 -40.61 -27.23 -16.63
N TYR A 372 -41.03 -28.32 -17.29
CA TYR A 372 -40.19 -29.11 -18.21
C TYR A 372 -39.56 -28.26 -19.34
N GLU A 373 -40.29 -27.29 -19.88
CA GLU A 373 -39.74 -26.37 -20.91
C GLU A 373 -38.71 -25.38 -20.34
N GLU A 374 -38.82 -25.01 -19.07
CA GLU A 374 -37.88 -24.11 -18.39
C GLU A 374 -36.59 -24.85 -18.00
N GLN A 375 -36.69 -26.11 -17.59
CA GLN A 375 -35.54 -26.99 -17.33
C GLN A 375 -34.67 -27.15 -18.59
N GLN A 376 -35.27 -27.41 -19.76
CA GLN A 376 -34.52 -27.51 -21.02
C GLN A 376 -33.79 -26.20 -21.39
N LYS A 377 -34.41 -25.04 -21.14
CA LYS A 377 -33.77 -23.74 -21.36
C LYS A 377 -32.60 -23.50 -20.39
N VAL A 378 -32.73 -23.90 -19.14
CA VAL A 378 -31.66 -23.81 -18.13
C VAL A 378 -30.50 -24.74 -18.48
N ASP A 379 -30.76 -25.96 -18.92
CA ASP A 379 -29.73 -26.93 -19.31
C ASP A 379 -28.97 -26.48 -20.55
N ALA A 380 -29.68 -26.05 -21.60
CA ALA A 380 -29.05 -25.50 -22.80
C ALA A 380 -28.21 -24.25 -22.48
N LYS A 381 -28.64 -23.41 -21.52
CA LYS A 381 -27.87 -22.26 -21.04
C LYS A 381 -26.65 -22.69 -20.22
N ASN A 382 -26.76 -23.72 -19.39
CA ASN A 382 -25.67 -24.28 -18.59
C ASN A 382 -24.63 -24.97 -19.47
N GLU A 383 -25.04 -25.69 -20.51
CA GLU A 383 -24.16 -26.33 -21.49
C GLU A 383 -23.40 -25.28 -22.32
N LYS A 384 -24.07 -24.22 -22.78
CA LYS A 384 -23.42 -23.06 -23.41
C LYS A 384 -22.41 -22.36 -22.48
N ARG A 385 -22.73 -22.23 -21.18
CA ARG A 385 -21.79 -21.70 -20.18
C ARG A 385 -20.61 -22.65 -19.91
N ALA A 386 -20.85 -23.95 -19.88
CA ALA A 386 -19.82 -24.96 -19.65
C ALA A 386 -18.84 -25.07 -20.82
N THR A 387 -19.35 -25.03 -22.06
CA THR A 387 -18.53 -25.00 -23.28
C THR A 387 -17.70 -23.72 -23.36
N ARG A 388 -18.28 -22.54 -23.07
CA ARG A 388 -17.52 -21.28 -22.94
C ARG A 388 -16.44 -21.34 -21.87
N LYS A 389 -16.73 -21.86 -20.67
CA LYS A 389 -15.74 -22.03 -19.60
C LYS A 389 -14.62 -23.00 -19.99
N ARG A 390 -14.93 -24.11 -20.67
CA ARG A 390 -13.93 -25.06 -21.18
C ARG A 390 -13.05 -24.43 -22.27
N PHE A 391 -13.65 -23.63 -23.16
CA PHE A 391 -12.92 -22.92 -24.20
C PHE A 391 -11.97 -21.87 -23.60
N ASN A 392 -12.46 -21.04 -22.67
CA ASN A 392 -11.66 -19.99 -22.03
C ASN A 392 -10.51 -20.57 -21.17
N ARG A 393 -10.75 -21.73 -20.51
CA ARG A 393 -9.71 -22.43 -19.73
C ARG A 393 -8.65 -23.09 -20.61
N LYS A 394 -8.95 -23.43 -21.88
CA LYS A 394 -7.95 -23.90 -22.86
C LYS A 394 -7.19 -22.74 -23.50
N ALA A 395 -7.86 -21.61 -23.73
CA ALA A 395 -7.23 -20.39 -24.25
C ALA A 395 -6.29 -19.71 -23.24
N SER A 396 -6.45 -19.96 -21.94
CA SER A 396 -5.54 -19.45 -20.89
C SER A 396 -4.31 -20.34 -20.63
N ILE A 397 -4.18 -21.46 -21.35
CA ILE A 397 -3.07 -22.43 -21.21
C ILE A 397 -2.12 -22.37 -22.43
N TRP A 398 -2.50 -21.63 -23.48
CA TRP A 398 -1.67 -21.22 -24.61
C TRP A 398 -1.36 -19.73 -24.49
#